data_AF-A0A447RLB1-F1
#
_entry.id   AF-A0A447RLB1-F1
#
_cell.length_a   1.000
_cell.length_b   1.000
_cell.length_c   1.000
_cell.angle_alpha   90.00
_cell.angle_beta   90.00
_cell.angle_gamma   90.00
#
_symmetry.space_group_name_H-M   'P 1'
#
loop_
_entity.id
_entity.type
_entity.pdbx_description
1 polymer ?
#
loop_
_entity_poly.entity_id
_entity_poly.type
_entity_poly.pdbx_seq_one_letter_code
_entity_poly.pdbx_strand_id
1 'polypeptide(L)'
;MNAKAQALGMTHTRYVEPTGLSVHNVSTARDLTKLLIASEQYPLIGQLSTTKEETATFAHPAYSLPFRNTNHLVYRDNWNIQLTKTGFTNAAGHCLIMRTGD
;
A
#
# COMPACT_ATOMS: atom_id res chain seq x y z
N MET A 1 -2.96 -8.48 -12.04
CA MET A 1 -2.04 -8.51 -10.88
C MET A 1 -0.97 -9.60 -11.00
N ASN A 2 -1.33 -10.88 -11.17
CA ASN A 2 -0.34 -11.98 -11.26
C ASN A 2 0.70 -11.81 -12.38
N ALA A 3 0.31 -11.32 -13.56
CA ALA A 3 1.25 -11.05 -14.64
C ALA A 3 2.35 -10.05 -14.25
N LYS A 4 2.01 -9.00 -13.48
CA LYS A 4 3.00 -8.03 -12.97
C LYS A 4 3.88 -8.67 -11.90
N ALA A 5 3.32 -9.47 -10.98
CA ALA A 5 4.10 -10.23 -10.01
C ALA A 5 5.13 -11.14 -10.69
N GLN A 6 4.72 -11.88 -11.72
CA GLN A 6 5.61 -12.73 -12.51
C GLN A 6 6.70 -11.90 -13.21
N ALA A 7 6.35 -10.78 -13.84
CA ALA A 7 7.32 -9.90 -14.50
C ALA A 7 8.35 -9.29 -13.53
N LEU A 8 7.97 -9.09 -12.26
CA LEU A 8 8.85 -8.63 -11.20
C LEU A 8 9.61 -9.76 -10.51
N GLY A 9 9.45 -11.02 -10.94
CA GLY A 9 10.08 -12.19 -10.33
C GLY A 9 9.56 -12.50 -8.92
N MET A 10 8.32 -12.11 -8.60
CA MET A 10 7.66 -12.40 -7.32
C MET A 10 7.12 -13.84 -7.30
N THR A 11 8.02 -14.82 -7.29
CA THR A 11 7.71 -16.25 -7.51
C THR A 11 6.93 -16.92 -6.38
N HIS A 12 6.82 -16.28 -5.21
CA HIS A 12 6.05 -16.77 -4.06
C HIS A 12 4.78 -15.92 -3.84
N THR A 13 4.33 -15.21 -4.87
CA THR A 13 3.15 -14.34 -4.80
C THR A 13 2.03 -14.84 -5.69
N ARG A 14 0.81 -14.89 -5.14
CA ARG A 14 -0.42 -15.16 -5.88
C ARG A 14 -1.52 -14.22 -5.39
N TYR A 15 -2.06 -13.44 -6.31
CA TYR A 15 -3.25 -12.62 -6.11
C TYR A 15 -4.48 -13.33 -6.69
N VAL A 16 -5.47 -13.56 -5.84
CA VAL A 16 -6.81 -14.03 -6.21
C VAL A 16 -7.76 -12.85 -6.39
N GLU A 17 -7.55 -11.76 -5.64
CA GLU A 17 -8.37 -10.55 -5.69
C GLU A 17 -7.57 -9.31 -5.19
N PRO A 18 -8.01 -8.06 -5.48
CA PRO A 18 -7.17 -6.87 -5.31
C PRO A 18 -7.19 -6.21 -3.91
N THR A 19 -8.08 -6.63 -3.02
CA THR A 19 -8.33 -5.95 -1.73
C THR A 19 -7.48 -6.49 -0.57
N GLY A 20 -6.99 -7.72 -0.67
CA GLY A 20 -6.24 -8.39 0.41
C GLY A 20 -7.11 -9.16 1.39
N LEU A 21 -8.43 -9.26 1.16
CA LEU A 21 -9.38 -9.94 2.04
C LEU A 21 -9.33 -11.46 1.91
N SER A 22 -8.98 -11.98 0.72
CA SER A 22 -8.88 -13.42 0.52
C SER A 22 -7.66 -13.99 1.23
N VAL A 23 -7.84 -15.02 2.05
CA VAL A 23 -6.73 -15.79 2.66
C VAL A 23 -5.87 -16.51 1.61
N HIS A 24 -6.33 -16.59 0.37
CA HIS A 24 -5.58 -17.14 -0.75
C HIS A 24 -4.73 -16.10 -1.49
N ASN A 25 -4.82 -14.82 -1.11
CA ASN A 25 -3.79 -13.84 -1.43
C ASN A 25 -2.56 -14.13 -0.57
N VAL A 26 -1.48 -14.56 -1.21
CA VAL A 26 -0.22 -14.90 -0.55
C VAL A 26 0.94 -14.19 -1.19
N SER A 27 1.92 -13.82 -0.38
CA SER A 27 3.19 -13.23 -0.81
C SER A 27 4.24 -13.46 0.28
N THR A 28 5.45 -12.95 0.06
CA THR A 28 6.54 -12.94 1.06
C THR A 28 7.08 -11.53 1.20
N ALA A 29 7.74 -11.23 2.33
CA ALA A 29 8.41 -9.94 2.52
C ALA A 29 9.37 -9.63 1.36
N ARG A 30 10.16 -10.62 0.93
CA ARG A 30 11.11 -10.49 -0.19
C ARG A 30 10.42 -10.13 -1.50
N ASP A 31 9.28 -10.74 -1.81
CA ASP A 31 8.55 -10.43 -3.03
C ASP A 31 7.91 -9.05 -2.98
N LEU A 32 7.31 -8.68 -1.85
CA LEU A 32 6.76 -7.33 -1.67
C LEU A 32 7.84 -6.25 -1.75
N THR A 33 9.07 -6.52 -1.32
CA THR A 33 10.20 -5.60 -1.55
C THR A 33 10.47 -5.35 -3.04
N LYS A 34 10.36 -6.37 -3.91
CA LYS A 34 10.51 -6.17 -5.36
C LYS A 34 9.41 -5.27 -5.93
N LEU A 35 8.18 -5.41 -5.42
CA LEU A 35 7.08 -4.52 -5.77
C LEU A 35 7.34 -3.08 -5.30
N LEU A 36 7.88 -2.90 -4.09
CA LEU A 36 8.29 -1.60 -3.56
C LEU A 36 9.37 -0.95 -4.42
N ILE A 37 10.42 -1.69 -4.80
CA ILE A 37 11.48 -1.17 -5.68
C ILE A 37 10.88 -0.77 -7.03
N ALA A 38 10.02 -1.62 -7.62
CA ALA A 38 9.38 -1.30 -8.89
C ALA A 38 8.48 -0.05 -8.83
N SER A 39 7.95 0.31 -7.66
CA SER A 39 7.10 1.49 -7.50
C SER A 39 7.86 2.82 -7.53
N GLU A 40 9.20 2.82 -7.41
CA GLU A 40 10.03 4.04 -7.62
C GLU A 40 9.77 4.69 -8.97
N GLN A 41 9.44 3.88 -9.98
CA GLN A 41 9.16 4.36 -11.34
C GLN A 41 7.82 5.11 -11.44
N TYR A 42 7.03 5.17 -10.35
CA TYR A 42 5.71 5.77 -10.31
C TYR A 42 5.61 6.80 -9.17
N PRO A 43 6.16 8.02 -9.34
CA PRO A 43 6.20 9.03 -8.27
C PRO A 43 4.84 9.34 -7.63
N LEU A 44 3.77 9.27 -8.43
CA LEU A 44 2.40 9.49 -7.97
C LEU A 44 1.98 8.49 -6.87
N ILE A 45 2.43 7.24 -6.92
CA ILE A 45 2.12 6.24 -5.88
C ILE A 45 2.72 6.67 -4.54
N GLY A 46 3.97 7.14 -4.56
CA GLY A 46 4.65 7.68 -3.38
C GLY A 46 3.86 8.83 -2.79
N GLN A 47 3.57 9.85 -3.60
CA GLN A 47 2.80 11.05 -3.22
C GLN A 47 1.46 10.70 -2.57
N LEU A 48 0.65 9.87 -3.23
CA LEU A 48 -0.67 9.48 -2.73
C LEU A 48 -0.57 8.63 -1.46
N SER A 49 0.44 7.76 -1.35
CA SER A 49 0.60 6.89 -0.19
C SER A 49 1.09 7.63 1.06
N THR A 50 1.68 8.81 0.90
CA THR A 50 2.22 9.65 1.99
C THR A 50 1.35 10.86 2.31
N THR A 51 0.31 11.13 1.52
CA THR A 51 -0.73 12.11 1.86
C THR A 51 -1.30 11.81 3.24
N LYS A 52 -1.25 12.80 4.13
CA LYS A 52 -1.72 12.69 5.52
C LYS A 52 -3.25 12.55 5.57
N GLU A 53 -3.95 13.45 4.90
CA GLU A 53 -5.40 13.46 4.81
C GLU A 53 -5.83 14.12 3.50
N GLU A 54 -6.91 13.66 2.89
CA GLU A 54 -7.58 14.30 1.76
C GLU A 54 -9.10 14.19 1.95
N THR A 55 -9.86 15.25 1.68
CA THR A 55 -11.34 15.20 1.75
C THR A 55 -11.92 15.01 0.36
N ALA A 56 -12.61 13.88 0.13
CA ALA A 56 -13.35 13.68 -1.10
C ALA A 56 -14.79 14.20 -0.96
N THR A 57 -15.28 14.87 -2.00
CA THR A 57 -16.68 15.33 -2.07
C THR A 57 -17.43 14.48 -3.09
N PHE A 58 -18.51 13.86 -2.64
CA PHE A 58 -19.41 13.04 -3.43
C PHE A 58 -20.66 13.84 -3.77
N ALA A 59 -21.30 13.52 -4.90
CA ALA A 59 -22.48 14.25 -5.38
C ALA A 59 -23.78 13.43 -5.30
N HIS A 60 -23.71 12.12 -5.09
CA HIS A 60 -24.88 11.22 -5.15
C HIS A 60 -24.80 10.11 -4.08
N PRO A 61 -25.23 10.35 -2.83
CA PRO A 61 -25.71 11.62 -2.26
C PRO A 61 -24.58 12.64 -2.05
N ALA A 62 -24.94 13.91 -1.83
CA ALA A 62 -23.97 14.97 -1.58
C ALA A 62 -23.42 14.91 -0.15
N TYR A 63 -22.14 14.58 0.01
CA TYR A 63 -21.43 14.64 1.29
C TYR A 63 -19.92 14.70 1.06
N SER A 64 -19.19 15.18 2.06
CA SER A 64 -17.73 15.18 2.07
C SER A 64 -17.23 14.21 3.14
N LEU A 65 -16.22 13.41 2.81
CA LEU A 65 -15.61 12.44 3.70
C LEU A 65 -14.10 12.65 3.75
N PRO A 66 -13.51 12.94 4.93
CA PRO A 66 -12.07 12.95 5.10
C PRO A 66 -11.51 11.53 5.06
N PHE A 67 -10.52 11.29 4.20
CA PHE A 67 -9.73 10.08 4.16
C PHE A 67 -8.39 10.34 4.83
N ARG A 68 -8.12 9.64 5.93
CA ARG A 68 -6.89 9.76 6.71
C ARG A 68 -5.96 8.60 6.44
N ASN A 69 -4.66 8.87 6.41
CA ASN A 69 -3.67 7.82 6.32
C ASN A 69 -3.70 6.94 7.57
N THR A 70 -3.90 5.65 7.38
CA THR A 70 -3.92 4.66 8.47
C THR A 70 -2.53 4.40 9.07
N ASN A 71 -1.45 4.76 8.39
CA ASN A 71 -0.12 4.70 8.96
C ASN A 71 0.19 6.00 9.73
N HIS A 72 0.08 5.97 11.06
CA HIS A 72 0.36 7.13 11.92
C HIS A 72 1.80 7.68 11.79
N LEU A 73 2.74 6.90 11.24
CA LEU A 73 4.12 7.35 11.05
C LEU A 73 4.24 8.50 10.05
N VAL A 74 3.29 8.66 9.11
CA VAL A 74 3.32 9.78 8.15
C VAL A 74 3.15 11.15 8.81
N TYR A 75 2.65 11.18 10.05
CA TYR A 75 2.49 12.41 10.84
C TYR A 75 3.72 12.76 11.68
N ARG A 76 4.77 11.92 11.66
CA ARG A 76 5.99 12.12 12.44
C ARG A 76 7.08 12.69 11.56
N ASP A 77 7.55 13.91 11.87
CA ASP A 77 8.53 14.62 11.05
C ASP A 77 9.92 13.97 11.04
N ASN A 78 10.21 13.07 11.98
CA ASN A 78 11.47 12.31 12.02
C ASN A 78 11.48 11.07 11.11
N TRP A 79 10.44 10.88 10.28
CA TRP A 79 10.36 9.79 9.31
C TRP A 79 10.30 10.34 7.89
N ASN A 80 11.32 10.03 7.08
CA ASN A 80 11.33 10.32 5.64
C ASN A 80 10.62 9.20 4.85
N ILE A 81 9.29 9.12 4.91
CA ILE A 81 8.52 8.06 4.24
C ILE A 81 8.29 8.41 2.77
N GLN A 82 8.74 7.53 1.87
CA GLN A 82 8.62 7.67 0.42
C GLN A 82 7.49 6.81 -0.17
N LEU A 83 7.10 5.75 0.53
CA LEU A 83 5.91 4.94 0.25
C LEU A 83 5.46 4.21 1.50
N THR A 84 4.15 4.08 1.73
CA THR A 84 3.64 3.20 2.78
C THR A 84 2.31 2.54 2.46
N LYS A 85 2.11 1.33 3.00
CA LYS A 85 0.78 0.72 3.11
C LYS A 85 0.70 -0.22 4.31
N THR A 86 -0.42 -0.14 5.02
CA THR A 86 -0.82 -1.03 6.13
C THR A 86 -1.76 -2.14 5.63
N GLY A 87 -1.89 -3.24 6.37
CA GLY A 87 -2.90 -4.26 6.11
C GLY A 87 -3.19 -5.08 7.37
N PHE A 88 -4.43 -5.53 7.52
CA PHE A 88 -4.81 -6.43 8.61
C PHE A 88 -5.98 -7.32 8.20
N THR A 89 -5.85 -8.62 8.49
CA THR A 89 -6.97 -9.57 8.59
C THR A 89 -6.69 -10.50 9.76
N ASN A 90 -7.71 -11.16 10.32
CA ASN A 90 -7.51 -12.13 11.41
C ASN A 90 -6.54 -13.27 11.02
N ALA A 91 -6.51 -13.65 9.74
CA ALA A 91 -5.64 -14.71 9.24
C ALA A 91 -4.21 -14.23 8.96
N ALA A 92 -4.01 -12.98 8.55
CA ALA A 92 -2.70 -12.45 8.16
C ALA A 92 -1.98 -11.69 9.29
N GLY A 93 -2.70 -11.26 10.34
CA GLY A 93 -2.17 -10.36 11.36
C GLY A 93 -1.88 -8.97 10.82
N HIS A 94 -1.05 -8.20 11.52
CA HIS A 94 -0.66 -6.86 11.10
C HIS A 94 0.48 -6.91 10.07
N CYS A 95 0.23 -6.32 8.91
CA CYS A 95 1.22 -6.16 7.84
C CYS A 95 1.52 -4.68 7.61
N LEU A 96 2.78 -4.37 7.33
CA LEU A 96 3.26 -3.04 6.97
C LEU A 96 4.34 -3.17 5.90
N ILE A 97 4.24 -2.35 4.86
CA ILE A 97 5.32 -2.14 3.88
C ILE A 97 5.64 -0.65 3.83
N MET A 98 6.93 -0.34 3.82
CA MET A 98 7.43 1.03 3.76
C MET A 98 8.72 1.10 2.96
N ARG A 99 8.88 2.18 2.20
CA ARG A 99 10.19 2.66 1.72
C ARG A 99 10.45 4.01 2.38
N THR A 100 11.63 4.17 2.96
CA THR A 100 12.09 5.44 3.54
C THR A 100 13.27 5.97 2.75
N GLY A 101 13.42 7.28 2.71
CA GLY A 101 14.66 7.91 2.26
C GLY A 101 15.67 8.02 3.40
N ASP A 102 16.90 8.32 3.03
CA ASP A 102 17.96 8.74 3.95
C ASP A 102 17.66 10.11 4.59
#